data_AF-H8KSE8-F1
#
_entry.id   AF-H8KSE8-F1
#
_cell.length_a   1.000
_cell.length_b   1.000
_cell.length_c   1.000
_cell.angle_alpha   90.00
_cell.angle_beta   90.00
_cell.angle_gamma   90.00
#
_symmetry.space_group_name_H-M   'P 1'
#
loop_
_entity.id
_entity.type
_entity.pdbx_description
1 polymer ?
#
loop_
_entity_poly.entity_id
_entity_poly.type
_entity_poly.pdbx_seq_one_letter_code
_entity_poly.pdbx_strand_id
1 'polypeptide(L)'
;MNTQLIYLIVITILPLVPSYILYKTLPSKTSVAGPFKGLTLNLSGAFAAYFLLFISLMGFTYANNSLLSENSALKERIISFEKASEVWTMEGQLETNSVEQTKFFIDDGEAKVFSTGRFKVLMRVPVQDSKPQLPEAICIFNRNSSYKVIDLNRLSSSDLKTYGIVFSDQDKLIRFSQPIKLPTTGKMLY
;
A
#
# COMPACT_ATOMS: atom_id res chain seq x y z
N MET A 1 15.01 -34.92 -45.90
CA MET A 1 15.77 -33.70 -45.55
C MET A 1 15.56 -33.44 -44.06
N ASN A 2 16.62 -33.35 -43.27
CA ASN A 2 16.52 -33.37 -41.80
C ASN A 2 15.81 -32.08 -41.33
N THR A 3 14.63 -32.20 -40.70
CA THR A 3 13.76 -31.05 -40.36
C THR A 3 14.49 -30.02 -39.49
N GLN A 4 15.43 -30.47 -38.66
CA GLN A 4 16.30 -29.60 -37.85
C GLN A 4 17.22 -28.71 -38.70
N LEU A 5 17.75 -29.23 -39.81
CA LEU A 5 18.57 -28.47 -40.75
C LEU A 5 17.74 -27.38 -41.43
N ILE A 6 16.49 -27.69 -41.78
CA ILE A 6 15.55 -26.73 -42.39
C ILE A 6 15.24 -25.60 -41.41
N TYR A 7 14.94 -25.90 -40.15
CA TYR A 7 14.72 -24.86 -39.15
C TYR A 7 15.95 -23.98 -38.95
N LEU A 8 17.14 -24.57 -38.91
CA LEU A 8 18.38 -23.82 -38.75
C LEU A 8 18.61 -22.88 -39.95
N ILE A 9 18.38 -23.36 -41.18
CA ILE A 9 18.50 -22.56 -42.39
C ILE A 9 17.45 -21.44 -42.42
N VAL A 10 16.18 -21.73 -42.10
CA VAL A 10 15.10 -20.74 -42.13
C VAL A 10 15.31 -19.68 -41.06
N ILE A 11 15.62 -20.06 -39.82
CA ILE A 11 15.86 -19.12 -38.73
C ILE A 11 17.09 -18.23 -39.01
N THR A 12 18.09 -18.77 -39.71
CA THR A 12 19.32 -18.02 -40.01
C THR A 12 19.18 -17.13 -41.25
N ILE A 13 18.59 -17.63 -42.34
CA ILE A 13 18.51 -16.91 -43.62
C ILE A 13 17.37 -15.89 -43.65
N LEU A 14 16.23 -16.17 -42.99
CA LEU A 14 15.07 -15.27 -42.98
C LEU A 14 15.39 -13.85 -42.44
N PRO A 15 16.22 -13.65 -41.40
CA PRO A 15 16.65 -12.31 -40.99
C PRO A 15 17.83 -11.76 -41.81
N LEU A 16 18.63 -12.61 -42.45
CA LEU A 16 19.83 -12.23 -43.20
C LEU A 16 19.51 -11.53 -44.53
N VAL A 17 18.44 -11.97 -45.21
CA VAL A 17 17.98 -11.37 -46.46
C VAL A 17 17.49 -9.92 -46.28
N PRO A 18 16.55 -9.59 -45.38
CA PRO A 18 16.09 -8.23 -45.19
C PRO A 18 17.19 -7.31 -44.63
N SER A 19 18.07 -7.82 -43.76
CA SER A 19 19.21 -7.03 -43.26
C SER A 19 20.23 -6.70 -44.36
N TYR A 20 20.51 -7.63 -45.28
CA TYR A 20 21.36 -7.38 -46.44
C TYR A 20 20.75 -6.33 -47.39
N ILE A 21 19.43 -6.43 -47.66
CA ILE A 21 18.72 -5.45 -48.49
C ILE A 21 18.79 -4.06 -47.85
N LEU A 22 18.54 -3.94 -46.53
CA LEU A 22 18.63 -2.67 -45.80
C LEU A 22 20.04 -2.09 -45.79
N TYR A 23 21.07 -2.92 -45.59
CA TYR A 23 22.48 -2.50 -45.63
C TYR A 23 22.86 -1.87 -46.97
N LYS A 24 22.38 -2.44 -48.08
CA LYS A 24 22.70 -1.96 -49.42
C LYS A 24 21.87 -0.74 -49.84
N THR A 25 20.65 -0.59 -49.33
CA THR A 25 19.69 0.44 -49.80
C THR A 25 19.64 1.69 -48.95
N LEU A 26 20.05 1.64 -47.69
CA LEU A 26 19.98 2.78 -46.78
C LEU A 26 21.36 3.40 -46.54
N PRO A 27 21.53 4.73 -46.69
CA PRO A 27 22.73 5.43 -46.26
C PRO A 27 22.80 5.40 -44.73
N SER A 28 23.43 4.37 -44.19
CA SER A 28 23.31 4.05 -42.77
C SER A 28 24.29 4.90 -41.93
N LYS A 29 23.76 5.97 -41.33
CA LYS A 29 24.49 6.88 -40.43
C LYS A 29 24.34 6.51 -38.93
N THR A 30 23.74 5.37 -38.62
CA THR A 30 23.53 4.96 -37.23
C THR A 30 24.81 4.33 -36.69
N SER A 31 25.33 4.89 -35.60
CA SER A 31 26.45 4.33 -34.85
C SER A 31 26.07 4.29 -33.37
N VAL A 32 26.33 3.15 -32.73
CA VAL A 32 26.11 2.91 -31.30
C VAL A 32 27.44 2.47 -30.72
N ALA A 33 28.09 3.37 -29.98
CA ALA A 33 29.37 3.12 -29.34
C ALA A 33 29.31 3.45 -27.86
N GLY A 34 29.98 2.65 -27.03
CA GLY A 34 30.08 2.87 -25.59
C GLY A 34 30.07 1.60 -24.76
N PRO A 35 30.34 1.70 -23.45
CA PRO A 35 30.30 0.57 -22.54
C PRO A 35 28.86 0.13 -22.24
N PHE A 36 28.59 -1.19 -22.32
CA PHE A 36 27.31 -1.78 -21.92
C PHE A 36 27.57 -3.10 -21.17
N LYS A 37 27.19 -3.14 -19.88
CA LYS A 37 27.36 -4.31 -19.01
C LYS A 37 28.77 -4.93 -19.02
N GLY A 38 29.80 -4.09 -19.05
CA GLY A 38 31.20 -4.53 -19.06
C GLY A 38 31.77 -4.88 -20.44
N LEU A 39 30.98 -4.75 -21.52
CA LEU A 39 31.44 -4.90 -22.90
C LEU A 39 31.57 -3.53 -23.58
N THR A 40 32.59 -3.37 -24.43
CA THR A 40 32.73 -2.16 -25.26
C THR A 40 32.01 -2.40 -26.58
N LEU A 41 30.91 -1.68 -26.80
CA LEU A 41 30.15 -1.77 -28.04
C LEU A 41 30.70 -0.78 -29.06
N ASN A 42 30.81 -1.22 -30.32
CA ASN A 42 31.09 -0.37 -31.48
C ASN A 42 30.33 -0.93 -32.68
N LEU A 43 29.04 -0.57 -32.77
CA LEU A 43 28.12 -1.08 -33.77
C LEU A 43 27.75 0.03 -34.75
N SER A 44 27.62 -0.31 -36.03
CA SER A 44 27.19 0.63 -37.06
C SER A 44 26.12 0.04 -37.98
N GLY A 45 25.48 0.92 -38.74
CA GLY A 45 24.55 0.57 -39.79
C GLY A 45 23.25 -0.06 -39.28
N ALA A 46 22.68 -0.96 -40.08
CA ALA A 46 21.43 -1.64 -39.76
C ALA A 46 21.54 -2.50 -38.47
N PHE A 47 22.70 -3.09 -38.20
CA PHE A 47 22.93 -3.89 -37.01
C PHE A 47 22.79 -3.07 -35.72
N ALA A 48 23.32 -1.83 -35.72
CA ALA A 48 23.16 -0.92 -34.59
C ALA A 48 21.70 -0.59 -34.29
N ALA A 49 20.87 -0.42 -35.33
CA ALA A 49 19.45 -0.13 -35.18
C ALA A 49 18.67 -1.34 -34.59
N TYR A 50 18.92 -2.56 -35.09
CA TYR A 50 18.30 -3.76 -34.53
C TYR A 50 18.75 -4.02 -33.08
N PHE A 51 20.01 -3.75 -32.78
CA PHE A 51 20.54 -3.88 -31.43
C PHE A 51 19.86 -2.91 -30.45
N LEU A 52 19.65 -1.65 -30.84
CA LEU A 52 18.88 -0.69 -30.03
C LEU A 52 17.43 -1.13 -29.83
N LEU A 53 16.77 -1.59 -30.90
CA LEU A 53 15.40 -2.09 -30.84
C LEU A 53 15.29 -3.30 -29.90
N PHE A 54 16.26 -4.23 -29.97
CA PHE A 54 16.35 -5.38 -29.10
C PHE A 54 16.52 -4.97 -27.63
N ILE A 55 17.47 -4.07 -27.31
CA ILE A 55 17.66 -3.59 -25.93
C ILE A 55 16.41 -2.85 -25.44
N SER A 56 15.79 -2.04 -26.29
CA SER A 56 14.57 -1.31 -25.93
C SER A 56 13.40 -2.24 -25.62
N LEU A 57 13.20 -3.28 -26.44
CA LEU A 57 12.17 -4.32 -26.20
C LEU A 57 12.49 -5.14 -24.95
N MET A 58 13.75 -5.51 -24.75
CA MET A 58 14.17 -6.26 -23.58
C MET A 58 14.02 -5.43 -22.29
N GLY A 59 14.35 -4.14 -22.33
CA GLY A 59 14.14 -3.21 -21.23
C GLY A 59 12.66 -3.01 -20.91
N PHE A 60 11.83 -2.82 -21.94
CA PHE A 60 10.38 -2.67 -21.80
C PHE A 60 9.72 -3.92 -21.21
N THR A 61 10.07 -5.11 -21.71
CA THR A 61 9.50 -6.37 -21.21
C THR A 61 9.97 -6.67 -19.78
N TYR A 62 11.24 -6.43 -19.47
CA TYR A 62 11.77 -6.60 -18.11
C TYR A 62 11.07 -5.68 -17.10
N ALA A 63 10.94 -4.39 -17.42
CA ALA A 63 10.27 -3.42 -16.57
C ALA A 63 8.79 -3.76 -16.33
N ASN A 64 8.07 -4.19 -17.37
CA ASN A 64 6.66 -4.58 -17.23
C ASN A 64 6.47 -5.83 -16.37
N ASN A 65 7.33 -6.84 -16.54
CA ASN A 65 7.26 -8.08 -15.77
C ASN A 65 7.61 -7.85 -14.30
N SER A 66 8.60 -7.00 -13.99
CA SER A 66 8.92 -6.66 -12.60
C SER A 66 7.75 -5.95 -11.91
N LEU A 67 7.14 -4.97 -12.58
CA LEU A 67 5.97 -4.25 -12.07
C LEU A 67 4.77 -5.18 -11.84
N LEU A 68 4.53 -6.12 -12.76
CA LEU A 68 3.43 -7.07 -12.61
C LEU A 68 3.65 -8.02 -11.42
N SER A 69 4.89 -8.49 -11.23
CA SER A 69 5.24 -9.37 -10.11
C SER A 69 5.08 -8.68 -8.75
N GLU A 70 5.51 -7.42 -8.64
CA GLU A 70 5.39 -6.63 -7.42
C GLU A 70 3.92 -6.35 -7.08
N ASN A 71 3.11 -5.96 -8.09
CA ASN A 71 1.68 -5.76 -7.90
C ASN A 71 0.96 -7.04 -7.46
N SER A 72 1.37 -8.20 -7.98
CA SER A 72 0.78 -9.49 -7.59
C SER A 72 1.15 -9.84 -6.15
N ALA A 73 2.41 -9.64 -5.76
CA ALA A 73 2.86 -9.85 -4.39
C ALA A 73 2.18 -8.89 -3.38
N LEU A 74 1.97 -7.63 -3.75
CA LEU A 74 1.23 -6.66 -2.94
C LEU A 74 -0.24 -7.04 -2.78
N LYS A 75 -0.89 -7.52 -3.85
CA LYS A 75 -2.28 -8.01 -3.79
C LYS A 75 -2.41 -9.19 -2.84
N GLU A 76 -1.51 -10.17 -2.92
CA GLU A 76 -1.51 -11.31 -1.99
C GLU A 76 -1.30 -10.89 -0.54
N ARG A 77 -0.41 -9.91 -0.30
CA ARG A 77 -0.24 -9.34 1.05
C ARG A 77 -1.50 -8.65 1.53
N ILE A 78 -2.15 -7.83 0.72
CA ILE A 78 -3.41 -7.17 1.10
C ILE A 78 -4.47 -8.21 1.45
N ILE A 79 -4.64 -9.25 0.62
CA ILE A 79 -5.60 -10.33 0.87
C ILE A 79 -5.26 -11.09 2.16
N SER A 80 -3.98 -11.34 2.45
CA SER A 80 -3.60 -12.03 3.69
C SER A 80 -3.84 -11.15 4.92
N PHE A 81 -3.57 -9.84 4.83
CA PHE A 81 -3.91 -8.89 5.89
C PHE A 81 -5.43 -8.79 6.11
N GLU A 82 -6.23 -8.77 5.05
CA GLU A 82 -7.70 -8.77 5.15
C GLU A 82 -8.24 -10.07 5.78
N LYS A 83 -7.65 -11.23 5.47
CA LYS A 83 -8.04 -12.51 6.09
C LYS A 83 -7.59 -12.62 7.55
N ALA A 84 -6.47 -12.00 7.89
CA ALA A 84 -5.88 -12.01 9.23
C ALA A 84 -6.42 -10.90 10.13
N SER A 85 -7.42 -10.13 9.69
CA SER A 85 -8.00 -9.05 10.48
C SER A 85 -9.53 -9.08 10.47
N GLU A 86 -10.11 -8.49 11.50
CA GLU A 86 -11.55 -8.29 11.62
C GLU A 86 -11.85 -6.82 11.76
N VAL A 87 -12.97 -6.39 11.17
CA VAL A 87 -13.44 -5.02 11.33
C VAL A 87 -14.24 -4.92 12.62
N TRP A 88 -13.82 -4.02 13.49
CA TRP A 88 -14.50 -3.67 14.72
C TRP A 88 -15.02 -2.24 14.66
N THR A 89 -16.15 -2.01 15.30
CA THR A 89 -16.73 -0.69 15.46
C THR A 89 -16.56 -0.23 16.90
N MET A 90 -16.23 1.04 17.08
CA MET A 90 -16.23 1.70 18.36
C MET A 90 -17.13 2.94 18.30
N GLU A 91 -18.02 3.08 19.26
CA GLU A 91 -19.02 4.15 19.26
C GLU A 91 -19.22 4.77 20.64
N GLY A 92 -19.58 6.05 20.64
CA GLY A 92 -19.82 6.78 21.87
C GLY A 92 -20.20 8.23 21.63
N GLN A 93 -20.12 9.01 22.71
CA GLN A 93 -20.48 10.42 22.75
C GLN A 93 -19.32 11.24 23.34
N LEU A 94 -19.00 12.37 22.72
CA LEU A 94 -18.07 13.37 23.23
C LEU A 94 -18.85 14.53 23.85
N GLU A 95 -18.30 15.07 24.94
CA GLU A 95 -18.72 16.33 25.54
C GLU A 95 -17.60 17.35 25.33
N THR A 96 -17.68 18.12 24.23
CA THR A 96 -16.73 19.18 23.88
C THR A 96 -17.42 20.31 23.12
N ASN A 97 -16.94 21.54 23.30
CA ASN A 97 -17.50 22.74 22.67
C ASN A 97 -17.13 22.87 21.19
N SER A 98 -16.26 22.02 20.66
CA SER A 98 -15.75 22.09 19.27
C SER A 98 -15.56 20.71 18.67
N VAL A 99 -16.65 19.97 18.55
CA VAL A 99 -16.67 18.55 18.15
C VAL A 99 -15.96 18.30 16.82
N GLU A 100 -16.12 19.19 15.84
CA GLU A 100 -15.57 19.09 14.48
C GLU A 100 -14.03 19.10 14.43
N GLN A 101 -13.39 19.58 15.49
CA GLN A 101 -11.92 19.62 15.60
C GLN A 101 -11.35 18.41 16.34
N THR A 102 -12.16 17.38 16.57
CA THR A 102 -11.74 16.15 17.26
C THR A 102 -11.19 15.12 16.25
N LYS A 103 -10.06 14.52 16.59
CA LYS A 103 -9.48 13.39 15.88
C LYS A 103 -9.24 12.23 16.85
N PHE A 104 -9.46 11.02 16.37
CA PHE A 104 -9.08 9.79 17.05
C PHE A 104 -7.78 9.29 16.44
N PHE A 105 -6.81 8.98 17.28
CA PHE A 105 -5.58 8.32 16.86
C PHE A 105 -5.70 6.83 17.19
N ILE A 106 -5.80 6.04 16.13
CA ILE A 106 -5.89 4.58 16.12
C ILE A 106 -4.94 4.08 15.02
N ASP A 107 -4.31 2.93 15.22
CA ASP A 107 -3.24 2.47 14.33
C ASP A 107 -3.73 2.12 12.92
N ASP A 108 -4.95 1.60 12.77
CA ASP A 108 -5.57 1.27 11.48
C ASP A 108 -7.10 1.41 11.53
N GLY A 109 -7.63 2.52 11.01
CA GLY A 109 -9.06 2.76 11.00
C GLY A 109 -9.53 4.13 10.50
N GLU A 110 -10.85 4.27 10.42
CA GLU A 110 -11.52 5.51 10.05
C GLU A 110 -12.37 6.01 11.22
N ALA A 111 -12.19 7.27 11.60
CA ALA A 111 -12.96 7.91 12.64
C ALA A 111 -13.89 8.97 12.06
N LYS A 112 -15.18 8.89 12.39
CA LYS A 112 -16.17 9.90 12.07
C LYS A 112 -16.75 10.48 13.35
N VAL A 113 -16.65 11.79 13.47
CA VAL A 113 -17.26 12.55 14.57
C VAL A 113 -18.37 13.41 14.00
N PHE A 114 -19.58 13.20 14.48
CA PHE A 114 -20.77 13.95 14.06
C PHE A 114 -20.88 15.25 14.84
N SER A 115 -21.48 16.28 14.26
CA SER A 115 -21.72 17.58 14.93
C SER A 115 -22.46 17.45 16.27
N THR A 116 -23.22 16.37 16.46
CA THR A 116 -23.92 16.06 17.71
C THR A 116 -23.00 15.58 18.84
N GLY A 117 -21.69 15.44 18.63
CA GLY A 117 -20.76 14.84 19.61
C GLY A 117 -20.67 13.32 19.53
N ARG A 118 -21.58 12.66 18.79
CA ARG A 118 -21.46 11.20 18.56
C ARG A 118 -20.22 10.91 17.75
N PHE A 119 -19.56 9.80 18.04
CA PHE A 119 -18.48 9.30 17.21
C PHE A 119 -18.72 7.84 16.82
N LYS A 120 -18.20 7.48 15.65
CA LYS A 120 -18.08 6.11 15.19
C LYS A 120 -16.70 5.92 14.61
N VAL A 121 -15.99 4.93 15.11
CA VAL A 121 -14.65 4.57 14.70
C VAL A 121 -14.69 3.15 14.16
N LEU A 122 -14.27 2.96 12.92
CA LEU A 122 -14.05 1.66 12.31
C LEU A 122 -12.58 1.33 12.43
N MET A 123 -12.24 0.16 12.95
CA MET A 123 -10.86 -0.27 13.13
C MET A 123 -10.66 -1.68 12.61
N ARG A 124 -9.50 -1.93 12.00
CA ARG A 124 -9.07 -3.26 11.62
C ARG A 124 -8.25 -3.85 12.75
N VAL A 125 -8.70 -4.98 13.26
CA VAL A 125 -8.14 -5.64 14.43
C VAL A 125 -7.49 -6.93 13.98
N PRO A 126 -6.18 -7.11 14.16
CA PRO A 126 -5.50 -8.34 13.77
C PRO A 126 -5.99 -9.51 14.64
N VAL A 127 -6.14 -10.68 14.02
CA VAL A 127 -6.50 -11.93 14.69
C VAL A 127 -5.26 -12.78 14.83
N GLN A 128 -4.92 -13.12 16.08
CA GLN A 128 -3.83 -14.02 16.41
C GLN A 128 -4.39 -15.18 17.23
N ASP A 129 -4.08 -16.42 16.86
CA ASP A 129 -4.56 -17.63 17.53
C ASP A 129 -6.09 -17.66 17.72
N SER A 130 -6.82 -17.26 16.68
CA SER A 130 -8.29 -17.15 16.66
C SER A 130 -8.85 -16.15 17.68
N LYS A 131 -8.03 -15.22 18.18
CA LYS A 131 -8.45 -14.14 19.07
C LYS A 131 -8.15 -12.77 18.49
N PRO A 132 -9.12 -11.84 18.48
CA PRO A 132 -8.89 -10.47 18.04
C PRO A 132 -8.01 -9.72 19.05
N GLN A 133 -6.94 -9.10 18.56
CA GLN A 133 -6.01 -8.29 19.35
C GLN A 133 -6.48 -6.84 19.37
N LEU A 134 -7.45 -6.55 20.24
CA LEU A 134 -8.01 -5.21 20.38
C LEU A 134 -6.99 -4.21 20.95
N PRO A 135 -7.12 -2.91 20.60
CA PRO A 135 -6.25 -1.90 21.16
C PRO A 135 -6.43 -1.82 22.69
N GLU A 136 -5.31 -1.73 23.40
CA GLU A 136 -5.31 -1.53 24.85
C GLU A 136 -5.54 -0.09 25.26
N ALA A 137 -5.40 0.88 24.34
CA ALA A 137 -5.69 2.27 24.60
C ALA A 137 -6.08 3.01 23.33
N ILE A 138 -6.77 4.13 23.49
CA ILE A 138 -7.03 5.10 22.41
C ILE A 138 -6.66 6.50 22.85
N CYS A 139 -6.24 7.33 21.90
CA CYS A 139 -6.01 8.75 22.14
C CYS A 139 -7.02 9.58 21.35
N ILE A 140 -7.76 10.43 22.06
CA ILE A 140 -8.71 11.38 21.49
C ILE A 140 -8.10 12.76 21.64
N PHE A 141 -7.88 13.44 20.53
CA PHE A 141 -7.32 14.79 20.52
C PHE A 141 -8.34 15.78 19.98
N ASN A 142 -8.45 16.93 20.62
CA ASN A 142 -9.18 18.06 20.08
C ASN A 142 -8.30 19.31 20.10
N ARG A 143 -8.23 20.00 18.97
CA ARG A 143 -7.38 21.18 18.80
C ARG A 143 -7.73 22.35 19.73
N ASN A 144 -9.00 22.53 20.06
CA ASN A 144 -9.49 23.63 20.91
C ASN A 144 -9.57 23.27 22.40
N SER A 145 -9.37 22.00 22.74
CA SER A 145 -9.41 21.51 24.12
C SER A 145 -8.05 20.92 24.47
N SER A 146 -7.95 19.60 24.59
CA SER A 146 -6.69 18.90 24.83
C SER A 146 -6.83 17.48 24.26
N TYR A 147 -5.94 16.58 24.65
CA TYR A 147 -6.08 15.15 24.41
C TYR A 147 -6.53 14.40 25.67
N LYS A 148 -7.12 13.23 25.46
CA LYS A 148 -7.41 12.25 26.49
C LYS A 148 -6.99 10.88 25.97
N VAL A 149 -6.15 10.20 26.73
CA VAL A 149 -5.88 8.77 26.54
C VAL A 149 -6.87 8.00 27.39
N ILE A 150 -7.51 7.00 26.80
CA ILE A 150 -8.44 6.10 27.48
C ILE A 150 -7.85 4.70 27.44
N ASP A 151 -7.72 4.10 28.62
CA ASP A 151 -7.26 2.72 28.76
C ASP A 151 -8.42 1.74 28.51
N LEU A 152 -8.26 0.87 27.52
CA LEU A 152 -9.19 -0.17 27.09
C LEU A 152 -8.81 -1.56 27.59
N ASN A 153 -7.78 -1.68 28.44
CA ASN A 153 -7.35 -2.95 29.00
C ASN A 153 -8.47 -3.60 29.83
N ARG A 154 -9.01 -4.71 29.32
CA ARG A 154 -10.16 -5.45 29.89
C ARG A 154 -9.94 -5.94 31.33
N LEU A 155 -8.68 -6.08 31.76
CA LEU A 155 -8.33 -6.72 33.04
C LEU A 155 -8.14 -5.71 34.17
N SER A 156 -7.69 -4.50 33.87
CA SER A 156 -7.15 -3.59 34.89
C SER A 156 -7.62 -2.14 34.77
N SER A 157 -8.20 -1.74 33.65
CA SER A 157 -8.54 -0.35 33.42
C SER A 157 -9.71 0.12 34.30
N SER A 158 -9.48 1.20 35.05
CA SER A 158 -10.56 1.94 35.74
C SER A 158 -11.46 2.69 34.75
N ASP A 159 -10.95 3.03 33.57
CA ASP A 159 -11.67 3.80 32.55
C ASP A 159 -12.87 3.02 31.99
N LEU A 160 -12.85 1.68 32.04
CA LEU A 160 -14.00 0.86 31.65
C LEU A 160 -15.25 1.22 32.44
N LYS A 161 -15.11 1.44 33.75
CA LYS A 161 -16.23 1.85 34.62
C LYS A 161 -16.55 3.33 34.42
N THR A 162 -15.52 4.19 34.39
CA THR A 162 -15.67 5.64 34.22
C THR A 162 -16.49 5.99 32.97
N TYR A 163 -16.23 5.32 31.85
CA TYR A 163 -16.88 5.61 30.57
C TYR A 163 -17.98 4.59 30.18
N GLY A 164 -18.27 3.62 31.06
CA GLY A 164 -19.22 2.55 30.79
C GLY A 164 -18.90 1.80 29.50
N ILE A 165 -17.63 1.40 29.34
CA ILE A 165 -17.10 0.73 28.16
C ILE A 165 -17.50 -0.74 28.19
N VAL A 166 -18.21 -1.19 27.15
CA VAL A 166 -18.64 -2.57 26.99
C VAL A 166 -18.12 -3.11 25.67
N PHE A 167 -17.55 -4.31 25.72
CA PHE A 167 -17.10 -5.04 24.54
C PHE A 167 -18.12 -6.12 24.17
N SER A 168 -18.58 -6.12 22.92
CA SER A 168 -19.36 -7.22 22.34
C SER A 168 -18.50 -7.90 21.28
N ASP A 169 -17.98 -9.09 21.61
CA ASP A 169 -17.19 -9.89 20.68
C ASP A 169 -18.06 -10.44 19.53
N GLN A 170 -19.34 -10.70 19.79
CA GLN A 170 -20.31 -11.16 18.79
C GLN A 170 -20.61 -10.06 17.75
N ASP A 171 -20.84 -8.82 18.22
CA ASP A 171 -21.17 -7.70 17.34
C ASP A 171 -19.92 -6.96 16.84
N LYS A 172 -18.72 -7.38 17.27
CA LYS A 172 -17.44 -6.71 17.02
C LYS A 172 -17.50 -5.22 17.37
N LEU A 173 -17.99 -4.94 18.56
CA LEU A 173 -18.35 -3.59 19.01
C LEU A 173 -17.69 -3.22 20.34
N ILE A 174 -17.18 -2.00 20.42
CA ILE A 174 -16.77 -1.33 21.66
C ILE A 174 -17.70 -0.13 21.88
N ARG A 175 -18.54 -0.18 22.90
CA ARG A 175 -19.52 0.88 23.19
C ARG A 175 -19.15 1.65 24.43
N PHE A 176 -19.12 2.98 24.31
CA PHE A 176 -18.99 3.92 25.41
C PHE A 176 -20.38 4.40 25.80
N SER A 177 -20.83 4.02 27.01
CA SER A 177 -22.17 4.36 27.47
C SER A 177 -22.23 5.73 28.15
N GLN A 178 -21.10 6.23 28.66
CA GLN A 178 -21.00 7.55 29.27
C GLN A 178 -20.26 8.53 28.34
N PRO A 179 -20.64 9.82 28.31
CA PRO A 179 -19.95 10.82 27.53
C PRO A 179 -18.48 10.99 27.94
N ILE A 180 -17.61 11.15 26.94
CA ILE A 180 -16.19 11.44 27.16
C ILE A 180 -16.00 12.95 27.17
N LYS A 181 -15.61 13.47 28.32
CA LYS A 181 -15.25 14.87 28.49
C LYS A 181 -13.76 15.07 28.26
N LEU A 182 -13.40 15.95 27.33
CA LEU A 182 -12.01 16.32 27.09
C LEU A 182 -11.58 17.41 28.10
N PRO A 183 -10.35 17.36 28.60
CA PRO A 183 -9.82 18.45 29.42
C PRO A 183 -9.83 19.74 28.59
N THR A 184 -10.33 20.81 29.18
CA THR A 184 -10.20 22.15 28.60
C THR A 184 -8.74 22.55 28.69
N THR A 185 -8.19 23.20 27.65
CA THR A 185 -6.88 23.83 27.77
C THR A 185 -7.00 24.91 28.84
N GLY A 186 -6.56 24.63 30.06
CA GLY A 186 -6.18 25.71 30.96
C GLY A 186 -5.16 26.55 30.23
N LYS A 187 -5.31 27.89 30.26
CA LYS A 187 -4.29 28.81 29.76
C LYS A 187 -2.92 28.27 30.19
N MET A 188 -2.12 27.79 29.24
CA MET A 188 -0.69 27.71 29.46
C MET A 188 -0.25 29.16 29.57
N LEU A 189 -0.13 29.63 30.82
CA LEU A 189 0.54 30.87 31.15
C LEU A 189 2.00 30.65 30.74
N TYR A 190 2.35 31.15 29.56
CA TYR A 190 3.72 31.44 29.19
C TYR A 190 4.28 32.51 30.12
#